data_AF-A0AAV1KZ28-F1
#
_entry.id   AF-A0AAV1KZ28-F1
#
_cell.length_a   1.000
_cell.length_b   1.000
_cell.length_c   1.000
_cell.angle_alpha   90.00
_cell.angle_beta   90.00
_cell.angle_gamma   90.00
#
_symmetry.space_group_name_H-M   'P 1'
#
loop_
_entity.id
_entity.type
_entity.pdbx_description
1 polymer ?
#
loop_
_entity_poly.entity_id
_entity_poly.type
_entity_poly.pdbx_seq_one_letter_code
_entity_poly.pdbx_strand_id
1 'polypeptide(L)'
;MKEFNIKRHYSTKHAKLHSLTGQLRTEKIQKLTANLEKQQQMFHKQRAQLDDVEKASFILSSKLAKALKPFAEGEFIKECMLEVFCILCPEKKNEFEKISLSRRTVVRRIEIIANDIKEH
;
A
#
# COMPACT_ATOMS: atom_id res chain seq x y z
N MET A 1 -21.89 -16.87 -12.83
CA MET A 1 -23.17 -16.68 -12.10
C MET A 1 -24.30 -17.17 -13.01
N LYS A 2 -25.28 -17.93 -12.50
CA LYS A 2 -26.36 -18.48 -13.36
C LYS A 2 -27.46 -17.43 -13.58
N GLU A 3 -28.00 -17.35 -14.79
CA GLU A 3 -29.03 -16.36 -15.19
C GLU A 3 -30.27 -16.38 -14.28
N PHE A 4 -30.77 -17.58 -13.97
CA PHE A 4 -31.91 -17.76 -13.06
C PHE A 4 -31.69 -17.07 -11.69
N ASN A 5 -30.47 -17.15 -11.14
CA ASN A 5 -30.13 -16.54 -9.86
C ASN A 5 -30.15 -15.01 -9.96
N ILE A 6 -29.68 -14.45 -11.08
CA ILE A 6 -29.68 -13.00 -11.32
C ILE A 6 -31.12 -12.49 -11.46
N LYS A 7 -31.93 -13.17 -12.27
CA LYS A 7 -33.34 -12.79 -12.51
C LYS A 7 -34.16 -12.83 -11.22
N ARG A 8 -34.01 -13.88 -10.42
CA ARG A 8 -34.66 -13.99 -9.10
C ARG A 8 -34.19 -12.89 -8.16
N HIS A 9 -32.88 -12.63 -8.07
CA HIS A 9 -32.34 -11.57 -7.22
C HIS A 9 -32.90 -10.20 -7.62
N TYR A 10 -32.86 -9.86 -8.90
CA TYR A 10 -33.40 -8.61 -9.41
C TYR A 10 -34.88 -8.44 -9.06
N SER A 11 -35.68 -9.47 -9.31
CA SER A 11 -37.13 -9.43 -9.06
C SER A 11 -37.47 -9.32 -7.57
N THR A 12 -36.67 -9.92 -6.68
CA THR A 12 -36.95 -9.96 -5.23
C THR A 12 -36.32 -8.81 -4.44
N LYS A 13 -35.16 -8.31 -4.86
CA LYS A 13 -34.40 -7.26 -4.16
C LYS A 13 -34.51 -5.88 -4.83
N HIS A 14 -34.87 -5.85 -6.10
CA HIS A 14 -34.86 -4.63 -6.91
C HIS A 14 -36.16 -4.40 -7.68
N ALA A 15 -37.29 -4.93 -7.20
CA ALA A 15 -38.61 -4.72 -7.81
C ALA A 15 -38.92 -3.23 -8.08
N LYS A 16 -38.50 -2.33 -7.19
CA LYS A 16 -38.66 -0.87 -7.33
C LYS A 16 -37.88 -0.25 -8.48
N LEU A 17 -36.87 -0.93 -9.04
CA LEU A 17 -36.16 -0.47 -10.24
C LEU A 17 -36.95 -0.75 -11.52
N HIS A 18 -37.87 -1.72 -11.49
CA HIS A 18 -38.70 -2.06 -12.65
C HIS A 18 -39.64 -0.92 -13.05
N SER A 19 -40.10 -0.12 -12.08
CA SER A 19 -40.99 1.02 -12.31
C SER A 19 -40.27 2.25 -12.88
N LEU A 20 -38.94 2.27 -12.94
CA LEU A 20 -38.19 3.37 -13.53
C LEU A 20 -38.16 3.27 -15.06
N THR A 21 -38.58 4.34 -15.72
CA THR A 21 -38.62 4.47 -17.19
C THR A 21 -38.00 5.80 -17.63
N GLY A 22 -37.72 5.92 -18.93
CA GLY A 22 -37.19 7.14 -19.53
C GLY A 22 -35.92 7.67 -18.84
N GLN A 23 -35.89 8.98 -18.63
CA GLN A 23 -34.73 9.69 -18.08
C GLN A 23 -34.36 9.25 -16.65
N LEU A 24 -35.35 9.02 -15.79
CA LEU A 24 -35.13 8.56 -14.41
C LEU A 24 -34.39 7.21 -14.36
N ARG A 25 -34.66 6.34 -15.33
CA ARG A 25 -33.96 5.06 -15.47
C ARG A 25 -32.49 5.28 -15.86
N THR A 26 -32.24 6.16 -16.83
CA THR A 26 -30.90 6.50 -17.30
C THR A 26 -30.05 7.10 -16.18
N GLU A 27 -30.59 8.07 -15.43
CA GLU A 27 -29.90 8.69 -14.29
C GLU A 27 -29.60 7.67 -13.18
N LYS A 28 -30.54 6.76 -12.92
CA LYS A 28 -30.33 5.69 -11.93
C LYS A 28 -29.21 4.75 -12.34
N ILE A 29 -29.15 4.36 -13.62
CA ILE A 29 -28.09 3.51 -14.16
C ILE A 29 -26.74 4.22 -14.01
N GLN A 30 -26.63 5.47 -14.47
CA GLN A 30 -25.39 6.25 -14.36
C GLN A 30 -24.91 6.34 -12.91
N LYS A 31 -25.81 6.60 -11.96
CA LYS A 31 -25.47 6.64 -10.53
C LYS A 31 -24.97 5.29 -10.01
N LEU A 32 -25.61 4.19 -10.39
CA LEU A 32 -25.21 2.85 -9.96
C LEU A 32 -23.86 2.44 -10.56
N THR A 33 -23.62 2.75 -11.85
CA THR A 33 -22.33 2.52 -12.51
C THR A 33 -21.22 3.31 -11.84
N ALA A 34 -21.40 4.61 -11.61
CA ALA A 34 -20.41 5.43 -10.92
C ALA A 34 -20.11 4.94 -9.50
N ASN A 35 -21.12 4.43 -8.79
CA ASN A 35 -20.92 3.83 -7.46
C ASN A 35 -20.14 2.50 -7.56
N LEU A 36 -20.45 1.66 -8.55
CA LEU A 36 -19.74 0.40 -8.77
C LEU A 36 -18.27 0.65 -9.11
N GLU A 37 -17.99 1.59 -10.01
CA GLU A 37 -16.62 1.98 -10.38
C GLU A 37 -15.83 2.45 -9.16
N LYS A 38 -16.42 3.30 -8.31
CA LYS A 38 -15.79 3.74 -7.05
C LYS A 38 -15.48 2.57 -6.12
N GLN A 39 -16.42 1.63 -5.96
CA GLN A 39 -16.21 0.44 -5.15
C GLN A 39 -15.08 -0.43 -5.72
N GLN A 40 -15.07 -0.68 -7.03
CA GLN A 40 -14.03 -1.45 -7.70
C GLN A 40 -12.66 -0.78 -7.55
N GLN A 41 -12.57 0.53 -7.78
CA GLN A 41 -11.34 1.31 -7.62
C GLN A 41 -10.77 1.17 -6.20
N MET A 42 -11.62 1.18 -5.16
CA MET A 42 -11.19 0.94 -3.78
C MET A 42 -10.54 -0.44 -3.61
N PHE A 43 -11.18 -1.50 -4.10
CA PHE A 43 -10.63 -2.85 -4.03
C PHE A 43 -9.35 -3.01 -4.85
N HIS A 44 -9.30 -2.45 -6.05
CA HIS A 44 -8.10 -2.47 -6.88
C HIS A 44 -6.94 -1.74 -6.22
N LYS A 45 -7.19 -0.59 -5.59
CA LYS A 45 -6.17 0.15 -4.85
C LYS A 45 -5.64 -0.67 -3.67
N GLN A 46 -6.51 -1.31 -2.90
CA GLN A 46 -6.09 -2.18 -1.79
C GLN A 46 -5.26 -3.36 -2.28
N ARG A 47 -5.66 -3.99 -3.40
CA ARG A 47 -4.88 -5.09 -3.99
C ARG A 47 -3.51 -4.61 -4.46
N ALA A 48 -3.45 -3.49 -5.19
CA ALA A 48 -2.17 -2.93 -5.66
C ALA A 48 -1.21 -2.64 -4.49
N GLN A 49 -1.73 -2.11 -3.37
CA GLN A 49 -0.92 -1.91 -2.16
C GLN A 49 -0.36 -3.22 -1.59
N LEU A 50 -1.14 -4.30 -1.59
CA LEU A 50 -0.67 -5.61 -1.15
C LEU A 50 0.39 -6.18 -2.09
N ASP A 51 0.18 -6.02 -3.40
CA ASP A 51 1.15 -6.45 -4.42
C ASP A 51 2.49 -5.70 -4.27
N ASP A 52 2.43 -4.39 -3.97
CA ASP A 52 3.62 -3.57 -3.69
C ASP A 52 4.37 -4.02 -2.43
N VAL A 53 3.65 -4.38 -1.37
CA VAL A 53 4.23 -4.94 -0.13
C VAL A 53 4.90 -6.29 -0.39
N GLU A 54 4.24 -7.18 -1.14
CA GLU A 54 4.80 -8.47 -1.51
C GLU A 54 6.07 -8.27 -2.36
N LYS A 55 6.01 -7.43 -3.38
CA LYS A 55 7.16 -7.08 -4.23
C LYS A 55 8.34 -6.52 -3.43
N ALA A 56 8.09 -5.61 -2.49
CA ALA A 56 9.12 -5.07 -1.62
C ALA A 56 9.79 -6.17 -0.78
N SER A 57 9.02 -7.13 -0.27
CA SER A 57 9.57 -8.24 0.51
C SER A 57 10.50 -9.15 -0.30
N PHE A 58 10.14 -9.45 -1.56
CA PHE A 58 10.97 -10.24 -2.46
C PHE A 58 12.27 -9.51 -2.85
N ILE A 59 12.17 -8.21 -3.16
CA ILE A 59 13.34 -7.39 -3.50
C ILE A 59 14.31 -7.33 -2.32
N LEU A 60 13.80 -7.03 -1.13
CA LEU A 60 14.61 -6.99 0.09
C LEU A 60 15.26 -8.35 0.38
N SER A 61 14.49 -9.45 0.27
CA SER A 61 15.03 -10.81 0.47
C SER A 61 16.15 -11.14 -0.52
N SER A 62 16.00 -10.74 -1.79
CA SER A 62 17.04 -10.91 -2.81
C SER A 62 18.31 -10.12 -2.47
N LYS A 63 18.17 -8.88 -1.99
CA LYS A 63 19.29 -8.05 -1.58
C LYS A 63 20.03 -8.64 -0.38
N LEU A 64 19.28 -9.09 0.64
CA LEU A 64 19.84 -9.75 1.81
C LEU A 64 20.64 -11.00 1.42
N ALA A 65 20.08 -11.84 0.55
CA ALA A 65 20.77 -13.04 0.06
C ALA A 65 22.06 -12.73 -0.71
N LYS A 66 22.11 -11.63 -1.46
CA LYS A 66 23.26 -11.25 -2.29
C LYS A 66 24.36 -10.52 -1.54
N ALA A 67 24.00 -9.71 -0.54
CA ALA A 67 24.94 -8.76 0.05
C ALA A 67 26.03 -9.43 0.90
N LEU A 68 25.75 -10.56 1.54
CA LEU A 68 26.66 -11.23 2.49
C LEU A 68 27.24 -10.26 3.55
N LYS A 69 26.48 -9.22 3.90
CA LYS A 69 26.87 -8.19 4.86
C LYS A 69 26.23 -8.45 6.23
N PRO A 70 26.90 -8.09 7.34
CA PRO A 70 26.29 -8.12 8.66
C PRO A 70 25.10 -7.16 8.74
N PHE A 71 24.02 -7.59 9.40
CA PHE A 71 22.85 -6.74 9.67
C PHE A 71 23.15 -5.49 10.51
N ALA A 72 24.33 -5.43 11.16
CA ALA A 72 24.79 -4.28 11.93
C ALA A 72 25.41 -3.16 11.07
N GLU A 73 25.64 -3.38 9.78
CA GLU A 73 26.19 -2.35 8.90
C GLU A 73 25.13 -1.29 8.56
N GLY A 74 25.26 -0.11 9.17
CA GLY A 74 24.29 0.98 9.04
C GLY A 74 24.02 1.43 7.60
N GLU A 75 25.05 1.48 6.74
CA GLU A 75 24.87 1.80 5.31
C GLU A 75 24.08 0.70 4.58
N PHE A 76 24.31 -0.56 4.91
CA PHE A 76 23.53 -1.66 4.34
C PHE A 76 22.05 -1.60 4.77
N ILE A 77 21.78 -1.29 6.04
CA ILE A 77 20.42 -1.04 6.52
C ILE A 77 19.78 0.10 5.72
N LYS A 78 20.51 1.19 5.49
CA LYS A 78 20.02 2.34 4.70
C LYS A 78 19.66 1.93 3.27
N GLU A 79 20.53 1.17 2.61
CA GLU A 79 20.30 0.68 1.26
C GLU A 79 19.06 -0.23 1.16
N CYS A 80 18.85 -1.09 2.15
CA CYS A 80 17.67 -1.96 2.26
C CYS A 80 16.40 -1.14 2.47
N MET A 81 16.44 -0.14 3.36
CA MET A 81 15.33 0.77 3.61
C MET A 81 14.93 1.54 2.35
N LEU A 82 15.90 2.08 1.62
CA LEU A 82 15.63 2.85 0.40
C LEU A 82 14.94 2.02 -0.69
N GLU A 83 15.31 0.74 -0.85
CA GLU A 83 14.65 -0.13 -1.82
C GLU A 83 13.18 -0.37 -1.50
N VAL A 84 12.87 -0.62 -0.22
CA VAL A 84 11.48 -0.80 0.23
C VAL A 84 10.68 0.50 0.07
N PHE A 85 11.23 1.63 0.49
CA PHE A 85 10.51 2.90 0.45
C PHE A 85 10.27 3.43 -0.96
N CYS A 86 11.18 3.17 -1.90
CA CYS A 86 10.94 3.54 -3.30
C CYS A 86 9.72 2.80 -3.90
N ILE A 87 9.32 1.67 -3.33
CA ILE A 87 8.14 0.90 -3.76
C ILE A 87 6.89 1.40 -3.03
N LEU A 88 6.97 1.52 -1.70
CA LEU A 88 5.79 1.78 -0.87
C LEU A 88 5.39 3.26 -0.77
N CYS A 89 6.36 4.16 -0.86
CA CYS A 89 6.16 5.60 -0.69
C CYS A 89 7.20 6.40 -1.50
N PRO A 90 7.20 6.29 -2.84
CA PRO A 90 8.17 6.95 -3.72
C PRO A 90 8.19 8.48 -3.55
N GLU A 91 7.06 9.09 -3.17
CA GLU A 91 6.94 10.51 -2.89
C GLU A 91 7.81 10.99 -1.71
N LYS A 92 8.20 10.07 -0.83
CA LYS A 92 9.05 10.34 0.35
C LYS A 92 10.51 9.96 0.15
N LYS A 93 10.91 9.50 -1.04
CA LYS A 93 12.28 9.04 -1.34
C LYS A 93 13.37 10.00 -0.84
N ASN A 94 13.23 11.30 -1.14
CA ASN A 94 14.21 12.32 -0.77
C ASN A 94 14.37 12.49 0.75
N GLU A 95 13.34 12.21 1.54
CA GLU A 95 13.41 12.25 3.00
C GLU A 95 14.23 11.06 3.53
N PHE A 96 14.03 9.87 2.96
CA PHE A 96 14.78 8.68 3.34
C PHE A 96 16.26 8.75 2.95
N GLU A 97 16.61 9.34 1.81
CA GLU A 97 18.01 9.50 1.39
C GLU A 97 18.81 10.39 2.35
N LYS A 98 18.16 11.38 2.97
CA LYS A 98 18.78 12.30 3.95
C LYS A 98 19.11 11.64 5.28
N ILE A 99 18.57 10.45 5.58
CA ILE A 99 18.90 9.72 6.79
C ILE A 99 20.37 9.29 6.73
N SER A 100 21.21 9.85 7.60
CA SER A 100 22.63 9.44 7.70
C SER A 100 22.77 8.25 8.65
N LEU A 101 23.32 7.15 8.15
CA LEU A 101 23.66 5.94 8.91
C LEU A 101 25.14 5.56 8.79
N SER A 102 25.99 6.57 8.54
CA SER A 102 27.45 6.37 8.57
C SER A 102 27.88 5.86 9.96
N ARG A 103 28.96 5.09 10.02
CA ARG A 103 29.50 4.58 11.30
C ARG A 103 29.66 5.68 12.35
N ARG A 104 30.17 6.85 11.94
CA ARG A 104 30.36 8.01 12.83
C ARG A 104 29.02 8.55 13.36
N THR A 105 28.04 8.67 12.47
CA THR A 105 26.69 9.14 12.83
C THR A 105 26.03 8.18 13.83
N VAL A 106 26.14 6.87 13.58
CA VAL A 106 25.56 5.84 14.43
C VAL A 106 26.17 5.87 15.83
N VAL A 107 27.51 5.90 15.94
CA VAL A 107 28.21 5.99 17.24
C VAL A 107 27.77 7.23 18.02
N ARG A 108 27.80 8.41 17.38
CA ARG A 108 27.38 9.66 18.04
C ARG A 108 25.93 9.60 18.53
N ARG A 109 25.02 9.00 17.76
CA ARG A 109 23.61 8.85 18.18
C ARG A 109 23.47 7.91 19.37
N ILE A 110 24.22 6.80 19.38
CA ILE A 110 24.24 5.87 20.53
C ILE A 110 24.77 6.57 21.78
N GLU A 111 25.82 7.38 21.67
CA GLU A 111 26.36 8.17 22.80
C GLU A 111 25.32 9.15 23.35
N ILE A 112 24.63 9.89 22.47
CA ILE A 112 23.56 10.82 22.88
C ILE A 112 22.44 10.07 23.63
N ILE A 113 21.97 8.95 23.08
CA ILE A 113 20.93 8.12 23.71
C ILE A 113 21.42 7.58 25.06
N ALA A 114 22.66 7.12 25.13
CA ALA A 114 23.23 6.56 26.36
C ALA A 114 23.39 7.61 27.47
N ASN A 115 23.66 8.87 27.12
CA ASN A 115 23.74 9.96 28.09
C ASN A 115 22.35 10.37 28.58
N ASP A 116 21.38 10.48 27.67
CA ASP A 116 19.98 10.80 28.01
C ASP A 116 19.38 9.78 29.01
N ILE A 117 19.65 8.49 28.79
CA ILE A 117 19.21 7.42 29.70
C ILE A 117 19.86 7.53 31.10
N LYS A 118 21.07 8.09 31.21
CA LYS A 118 21.77 8.22 32.51
C LYS A 118 21.31 9.42 33.33
N GLU A 119 20.67 10.40 32.70
CA GLU A 119 20.18 11.62 33.36
C GLU A 119 18.76 11.44 33.95
N HIS A 120 18.17 10.24 33.85
CA HIS A 120 16.88 9.85 34.41
C HIS A 120 17.01 8.61 35.31
#